data_AF-T0ZM35-F1
#
_entry.id   AF-T0ZM35-F1
#
_cell.length_a   1.000
_cell.length_b   1.000
_cell.length_c   1.000
_cell.angle_alpha   90.00
_cell.angle_beta   90.00
_cell.angle_gamma   90.00
#
_symmetry.space_group_name_H-M   'P 1'
#
loop_
_entity.id
_entity.type
_entity.pdbx_description
1 polymer ?
#
loop_
_entity_poly.entity_id
_entity_poly.type
_entity_poly.pdbx_seq_one_letter_code
_entity_poly.pdbx_strand_id
1 'polypeptide(L)'
;MLINPRSPESFWSFRWALRELLPDKRAINPPLGLATLAALTPVDWEISIFDENIEPLPTDPKADIVGIGGMAVQFPRQRELLHYYREKGYHVVIGGSYASLSPSTYEGLADTLIVGEAELVWPEFCRDFEHGVPGKQYCQPDPVDLRHTPTPRFDLLKLSAYTTASLQFSRGCPYLCEFCDIPVLFGRKPRTKTLAQIHNELEALRPTGIHDVFF
;
A
#
# COMPACT_ATOMS: atom_id res chain seq x y z
N MET A 1 1.60 -12.28 -0.99
CA MET A 1 1.78 -11.58 0.31
C MET A 1 2.14 -10.12 0.05
N LEU A 2 1.52 -9.16 0.74
CA LEU A 2 1.81 -7.73 0.67
C LEU A 2 2.40 -7.22 1.98
N ILE A 3 3.41 -6.34 1.92
CA ILE A 3 4.15 -5.85 3.10
C ILE A 3 4.14 -4.32 3.15
N ASN A 4 3.76 -3.78 4.31
CA ASN A 4 4.10 -2.42 4.74
C ASN A 4 5.37 -2.49 5.63
N PRO A 5 6.53 -2.01 5.15
CA PRO A 5 7.77 -2.07 5.89
C PRO A 5 7.74 -1.26 7.19
N ARG A 6 8.62 -1.57 8.13
CA ARG A 6 8.72 -0.80 9.36
C ARG A 6 9.26 0.59 9.06
N SER A 7 8.58 1.61 9.59
CA SER A 7 9.10 2.97 9.56
C SER A 7 10.18 3.16 10.65
N PRO A 8 11.21 3.99 10.40
CA PRO A 8 12.14 4.38 11.45
C PRO A 8 11.40 5.12 12.57
N GLU A 9 11.94 5.03 13.79
CA GLU A 9 11.40 5.79 14.90
C GLU A 9 11.55 7.30 14.64
N SER A 10 10.45 8.02 14.84
CA SER A 10 10.39 9.47 14.67
C SER A 10 9.25 10.05 15.51
N PHE A 11 9.23 11.37 15.66
CA PHE A 11 8.13 12.09 16.30
C PHE A 11 6.76 11.67 15.74
N TRP A 12 6.66 11.48 14.42
CA TRP A 12 5.43 11.11 13.72
C TRP A 12 5.06 9.62 13.80
N SER A 13 5.96 8.77 14.30
CA SER A 13 5.65 7.35 14.50
C SER A 13 4.81 7.13 15.77
N PHE A 14 4.87 8.06 16.73
CA PHE A 14 4.24 7.98 18.04
C PHE A 14 4.48 6.65 18.77
N ARG A 15 5.57 5.93 18.45
CA ARG A 15 5.77 4.55 18.89
C ARG A 15 5.81 4.41 20.41
N TRP A 16 6.53 5.31 21.07
CA TRP A 16 6.57 5.40 22.53
C TRP A 16 5.17 5.69 23.10
N ALA A 17 4.48 6.72 22.60
CA ALA A 17 3.17 7.12 23.11
C ALA A 17 2.12 6.00 22.94
N LEU A 18 2.10 5.34 21.78
CA LEU A 18 1.22 4.19 21.54
C LEU A 18 1.54 3.06 22.51
N ARG A 19 2.81 2.69 22.66
CA ARG A 19 3.22 1.59 23.56
C ARG A 19 2.90 1.86 25.03
N GLU A 20 3.15 3.07 25.51
CA GLU A 20 3.05 3.41 26.94
C GLU A 20 1.64 3.86 27.36
N LEU A 21 0.87 4.49 26.45
CA LEU A 21 -0.44 5.06 26.78
C LEU A 21 -1.61 4.25 26.22
N LEU A 22 -1.40 3.47 25.16
CA LEU A 22 -2.44 2.71 24.46
C LEU A 22 -1.98 1.27 24.20
N PRO A 23 -2.00 0.38 25.22
CA PRO A 23 -1.31 -0.91 25.19
C PRO A 23 -1.80 -1.87 24.09
N ASP A 24 -2.99 -1.67 23.55
CA ASP A 24 -3.54 -2.47 22.44
C ASP A 24 -3.21 -1.90 21.06
N LYS A 25 -2.61 -0.71 21.00
CA LYS A 25 -2.27 0.00 19.76
C LYS A 25 -0.78 -0.10 19.45
N ARG A 26 -0.44 -0.11 18.16
CA ARG A 26 0.93 -0.30 17.66
C ARG A 26 1.31 0.72 16.59
N ALA A 27 0.33 1.17 15.80
CA ALA A 27 0.49 2.22 14.79
C ALA A 27 -0.74 3.12 14.77
N ILE A 28 -0.64 4.28 14.13
CA ILE A 28 -1.76 5.22 14.02
C ILE A 28 -2.73 4.76 12.92
N ASN A 29 -2.22 4.69 11.69
CA ASN A 29 -3.00 4.43 10.49
C ASN A 29 -2.60 3.09 9.85
N PRO A 30 -3.58 2.30 9.36
CA PRO A 30 -3.30 1.10 8.59
C PRO A 30 -2.84 1.40 7.15
N PRO A 31 -2.20 0.44 6.46
CA PRO A 31 -1.73 0.62 5.09
C PRO A 31 -2.88 0.52 4.07
N LEU A 32 -3.71 1.56 3.98
CA LEU A 32 -4.89 1.62 3.08
C LEU A 32 -4.56 1.29 1.62
N GLY A 33 -3.40 1.74 1.14
CA GLY A 33 -2.94 1.44 -0.22
C GLY A 33 -2.80 -0.05 -0.49
N LEU A 34 -2.29 -0.83 0.47
CA LEU A 34 -2.16 -2.29 0.34
C LEU A 34 -3.53 -2.99 0.43
N ALA A 35 -4.44 -2.49 1.28
CA ALA A 35 -5.82 -3.00 1.32
C ALA A 35 -6.58 -2.73 0.02
N THR A 36 -6.30 -1.60 -0.63
CA THR A 36 -6.86 -1.28 -1.96
C THR A 36 -6.24 -2.17 -3.04
N LEU A 37 -4.92 -2.38 -3.00
CA LEU A 37 -4.23 -3.31 -3.90
C LEU A 37 -4.77 -4.74 -3.77
N ALA A 38 -5.04 -5.18 -2.55
CA ALA A 38 -5.64 -6.48 -2.29
C ALA A 38 -7.05 -6.61 -2.89
N ALA A 39 -7.83 -5.53 -2.91
CA ALA A 39 -9.14 -5.51 -3.57
C ALA A 39 -9.05 -5.50 -5.11
N LEU A 40 -7.94 -5.01 -5.67
CA LEU A 40 -7.66 -5.04 -7.11
C LEU A 40 -7.08 -6.37 -7.60
N THR A 41 -6.65 -7.22 -6.68
CA THR A 41 -6.05 -8.52 -6.99
C THR A 41 -7.15 -9.50 -7.45
N PRO A 42 -6.89 -10.38 -8.43
CA PRO A 42 -7.87 -11.37 -8.87
C PRO A 42 -8.48 -12.17 -7.71
N VAL A 43 -9.76 -12.50 -7.83
CA VAL A 43 -10.56 -13.11 -6.74
C VAL A 43 -10.12 -14.53 -6.38
N ASP A 44 -9.43 -15.19 -7.29
CA ASP A 44 -8.88 -16.54 -7.17
C ASP A 44 -7.49 -16.56 -6.51
N TRP A 45 -6.86 -15.41 -6.30
CA TRP A 45 -5.60 -15.31 -5.59
C TRP A 45 -5.80 -15.27 -4.08
N GLU A 46 -4.97 -16.02 -3.36
CA GLU A 46 -4.86 -15.89 -1.91
C GLU A 46 -3.97 -14.68 -1.56
N ILE A 47 -4.49 -13.77 -0.75
CA ILE A 47 -3.80 -12.54 -0.39
C ILE A 47 -3.78 -12.31 1.11
N SER A 48 -2.62 -11.88 1.59
CA SER A 48 -2.35 -11.52 2.99
C SER A 48 -1.60 -10.20 3.03
N ILE A 49 -1.90 -9.38 4.03
CA ILE A 49 -1.23 -8.10 4.28
C ILE A 49 -0.50 -8.21 5.60
N PHE A 50 0.78 -7.86 5.61
CA PHE A 50 1.60 -7.77 6.81
C PHE A 50 2.09 -6.34 6.99
N ASP A 51 1.87 -5.78 8.17
CA ASP A 51 2.41 -4.49 8.55
C ASP A 51 3.49 -4.67 9.62
N GLU A 52 4.75 -4.47 9.22
CA GLU A 52 5.91 -4.66 10.10
C GLU A 52 5.93 -3.65 11.28
N ASN A 53 5.06 -2.64 11.25
CA ASN A 53 4.90 -1.71 12.36
C ASN A 53 4.08 -2.30 13.52
N ILE A 54 3.24 -3.33 13.25
CA ILE A 54 2.37 -3.94 14.27
C ILE A 54 2.72 -5.40 14.57
N GLU A 55 3.38 -6.10 13.66
CA GLU A 55 3.69 -7.52 13.78
C GLU A 55 5.01 -7.90 13.06
N PRO A 56 5.67 -9.01 13.44
CA PRO A 56 6.82 -9.49 12.70
C PRO A 56 6.43 -10.08 11.34
N LEU A 57 7.33 -9.98 10.36
CA LEU A 57 7.14 -10.58 9.05
C LEU A 57 7.46 -12.08 9.07
N PRO A 58 6.73 -12.91 8.30
CA PRO A 58 7.05 -14.33 8.15
C PRO A 58 8.37 -14.51 7.40
N THR A 59 9.22 -15.41 7.91
CA THR A 59 10.52 -15.73 7.29
C THR A 59 10.40 -16.66 6.09
N ASP A 60 9.34 -17.47 6.03
CA ASP A 60 9.06 -18.40 4.94
C ASP A 60 7.55 -18.44 4.63
N PRO A 61 7.01 -17.35 4.07
CA PRO A 61 5.60 -17.27 3.73
C PRO A 61 5.26 -18.25 2.59
N LYS A 62 4.10 -18.89 2.66
CA LYS A 62 3.54 -19.60 1.50
C LYS A 62 2.98 -18.57 0.53
N ALA A 63 3.82 -18.07 -0.38
CA ALA A 63 3.43 -17.08 -1.37
C ALA A 63 4.30 -17.21 -2.62
N ASP A 64 3.72 -16.96 -3.80
CA ASP A 64 4.48 -16.87 -5.05
C ASP A 64 5.03 -15.46 -5.26
N ILE A 65 4.29 -14.46 -4.79
CA ILE A 65 4.61 -13.04 -4.91
C ILE A 65 4.75 -12.39 -3.54
N VAL A 66 5.81 -11.59 -3.39
CA VAL A 66 6.01 -10.67 -2.27
C VAL A 66 5.97 -9.23 -2.79
N GLY A 67 4.85 -8.56 -2.55
CA GLY A 67 4.65 -7.15 -2.87
C GLY A 67 5.05 -6.25 -1.70
N ILE A 68 5.90 -5.27 -1.94
CA ILE A 68 6.35 -4.29 -0.94
C ILE A 68 5.89 -2.91 -1.39
N GLY A 69 5.32 -2.13 -0.48
CA GLY A 69 4.89 -0.76 -0.77
C GLY A 69 5.15 0.18 0.39
N GLY A 70 5.64 1.38 0.11
CA GLY A 70 5.88 2.35 1.18
C GLY A 70 6.43 3.70 0.72
N MET A 71 6.80 4.50 1.71
CA MET A 71 7.32 5.86 1.61
C MET A 71 8.85 5.89 1.60
N ALA A 72 9.42 7.05 1.27
CA ALA A 72 10.88 7.22 1.15
C ALA A 72 11.62 6.90 2.45
N VAL A 73 11.04 7.24 3.60
CA VAL A 73 11.61 6.96 4.93
C VAL A 73 11.76 5.46 5.21
N GLN A 74 11.02 4.60 4.50
CA GLN A 74 11.08 3.14 4.64
C GLN A 74 12.07 2.51 3.65
N PHE A 75 12.72 3.29 2.77
CA PHE A 75 13.58 2.75 1.70
C PHE A 75 14.69 1.80 2.17
N PRO A 76 15.47 2.11 3.23
CA PRO A 76 16.49 1.18 3.72
C PRO A 76 15.90 -0.20 4.04
N ARG A 77 14.73 -0.22 4.68
CA ARG A 77 14.04 -1.47 5.04
C ARG A 77 13.43 -2.15 3.82
N GLN A 78 12.88 -1.40 2.87
CA GLN A 78 12.37 -1.97 1.62
C GLN A 78 13.47 -2.71 0.86
N ARG A 79 14.66 -2.12 0.74
CA ARG A 79 15.80 -2.76 0.08
C ARG A 79 16.22 -4.06 0.77
N GLU A 80 16.29 -4.08 2.10
CA GLU A 80 16.58 -5.30 2.86
C GLU A 80 15.56 -6.41 2.59
N LEU A 81 14.26 -6.07 2.58
CA LEU A 81 13.19 -7.02 2.34
C LEU A 81 13.19 -7.54 0.90
N LEU A 82 13.42 -6.66 -0.08
CA LEU A 82 13.54 -7.04 -1.49
C LEU A 82 14.67 -8.05 -1.68
N HIS A 83 15.87 -7.78 -1.14
CA HIS A 83 16.97 -8.74 -1.19
C HIS A 83 16.63 -10.05 -0.49
N TYR A 84 16.11 -9.99 0.75
CA TYR A 84 15.83 -11.16 1.56
C TYR A 84 14.86 -12.15 0.89
N TYR A 85 13.72 -11.65 0.39
CA TYR A 85 12.74 -12.52 -0.25
C TYR A 85 13.19 -12.96 -1.64
N ARG A 86 13.90 -12.10 -2.39
CA ARG A 86 14.44 -12.50 -3.69
C ARG A 86 15.48 -13.62 -3.60
N GLU A 87 16.39 -13.56 -2.62
CA GLU A 87 17.38 -14.63 -2.38
C GLU A 87 16.74 -15.97 -2.03
N LYS A 88 15.50 -15.95 -1.54
CA LYS A 88 14.70 -17.14 -1.23
C LYS A 88 13.86 -17.64 -2.42
N GLY A 89 13.92 -16.97 -3.56
CA GLY A 89 13.24 -17.39 -4.80
C GLY A 89 11.81 -16.86 -4.97
N TYR A 90 11.36 -15.94 -4.11
CA TYR A 90 10.06 -15.27 -4.30
C TYR A 90 10.13 -14.25 -5.44
N HIS A 91 9.04 -14.10 -6.21
CA HIS A 91 8.93 -12.99 -7.17
C HIS A 91 8.63 -11.71 -6.40
N VAL A 92 9.60 -10.79 -6.35
CA VAL A 92 9.46 -9.57 -5.55
C VAL A 92 8.97 -8.41 -6.40
N VAL A 93 7.90 -7.77 -5.92
CA VAL A 93 7.26 -6.61 -6.57
C VAL A 93 7.39 -5.41 -5.65
N ILE A 94 7.76 -4.25 -6.20
CA ILE A 94 7.87 -3.00 -5.44
C ILE A 94 6.96 -1.94 -6.04
N GLY A 95 6.28 -1.19 -5.16
CA GLY A 95 5.44 -0.06 -5.53
C GLY A 95 5.30 0.94 -4.40
N GLY A 96 4.24 1.75 -4.46
CA GLY A 96 3.99 2.81 -3.48
C GLY A 96 4.62 4.15 -3.85
N SER A 97 4.54 5.11 -2.94
CA SER A 97 4.87 6.51 -3.25
C SER A 97 6.33 6.70 -3.62
N TYR A 98 7.26 6.07 -2.91
CA TYR A 98 8.68 6.29 -3.21
C TYR A 98 9.14 5.60 -4.48
N ALA A 99 8.69 4.36 -4.73
CA ALA A 99 8.93 3.66 -5.98
C ALA A 99 8.40 4.43 -7.19
N SER A 100 7.27 5.13 -7.03
CA SER A 100 6.67 5.97 -8.08
C SER A 100 7.44 7.28 -8.30
N LEU A 101 7.94 7.91 -7.23
CA LEU A 101 8.70 9.16 -7.30
C LEU A 101 10.16 8.98 -7.72
N SER A 102 10.74 7.81 -7.48
CA SER A 102 12.16 7.53 -7.71
C SER A 102 12.37 6.10 -8.25
N PRO A 103 11.78 5.77 -9.41
CA PRO A 103 11.79 4.41 -9.96
C PRO A 103 13.21 3.87 -10.21
N SER A 104 14.13 4.72 -10.68
CA SER A 104 15.52 4.35 -10.94
C SER A 104 16.28 3.87 -9.70
N THR A 105 15.83 4.24 -8.51
CA THR A 105 16.42 3.78 -7.24
C THR A 105 16.17 2.29 -6.99
N TYR A 106 15.18 1.70 -7.66
CA TYR A 106 14.80 0.30 -7.52
C TYR A 106 15.24 -0.59 -8.68
N GLU A 107 15.92 -0.02 -9.68
CA GLU A 107 16.47 -0.79 -10.80
C GLU A 107 17.39 -1.90 -10.28
N GLY A 108 17.07 -3.15 -10.65
CA GLY A 108 17.80 -4.34 -10.23
C GLY A 108 17.53 -4.82 -8.80
N LEU A 109 16.76 -4.09 -7.99
CA LEU A 109 16.39 -4.50 -6.63
C LEU A 109 15.14 -5.39 -6.60
N ALA A 110 14.18 -5.16 -7.51
CA ALA A 110 12.95 -5.94 -7.63
C ALA A 110 12.85 -6.64 -8.99
N ASP A 111 12.02 -7.68 -9.07
CA ASP A 111 11.74 -8.37 -10.34
C ASP A 111 10.69 -7.59 -11.14
N THR A 112 9.73 -6.96 -10.45
CA THR A 112 8.74 -6.05 -11.06
C THR A 112 8.62 -4.75 -10.25
N LEU A 113 8.60 -3.61 -10.96
CA LEU A 113 8.36 -2.27 -10.43
C LEU A 113 7.00 -1.74 -10.89
N ILE A 114 6.16 -1.29 -9.95
CA ILE A 114 4.89 -0.62 -10.22
C ILE A 114 5.05 0.87 -9.99
N VAL A 115 4.85 1.68 -11.03
CA VAL A 115 5.00 3.14 -11.01
C VAL A 115 3.65 3.81 -11.21
N GLY A 116 3.23 4.61 -10.22
CA GLY A 116 1.96 5.31 -10.21
C GLY A 116 0.87 4.57 -9.44
N GLU A 117 -0.38 4.91 -9.76
CA GLU A 117 -1.59 4.34 -9.18
C GLU A 117 -1.85 2.93 -9.73
N ALA A 118 -2.21 1.99 -8.84
CA ALA A 118 -2.24 0.57 -9.14
C ALA A 118 -3.48 0.09 -9.91
N GLU A 119 -4.57 0.86 -9.95
CA GLU A 119 -5.87 0.42 -10.47
C GLU A 119 -5.84 -0.09 -11.92
N LEU A 120 -4.96 0.44 -12.76
CA LEU A 120 -4.82 0.00 -14.16
C LEU A 120 -3.70 -1.04 -14.34
N VAL A 121 -2.59 -0.85 -13.65
CA VAL A 121 -1.34 -1.60 -13.87
C VAL A 121 -1.24 -2.88 -13.06
N TRP A 122 -1.90 -2.96 -11.90
CA TRP A 122 -1.87 -4.16 -11.06
C TRP A 122 -2.63 -5.33 -11.70
N PRO A 123 -3.85 -5.16 -12.23
CA PRO A 123 -4.52 -6.23 -12.97
C PRO A 123 -3.73 -6.70 -14.20
N GLU A 124 -3.03 -5.77 -14.87
CA GLU A 124 -2.14 -6.07 -15.99
C GLU A 124 -0.98 -6.97 -15.55
N PHE A 125 -0.29 -6.59 -14.48
CA PHE A 125 0.76 -7.39 -13.87
C PHE A 125 0.27 -8.79 -13.47
N CYS A 126 -0.87 -8.90 -12.77
CA CYS A 126 -1.41 -10.19 -12.34
C CYS A 126 -1.64 -11.13 -13.53
N ARG A 127 -2.24 -10.61 -14.61
CA ARG A 127 -2.48 -11.38 -15.84
C ARG A 127 -1.17 -11.84 -16.47
N ASP A 128 -0.17 -10.98 -16.56
CA ASP A 128 1.11 -11.34 -17.18
C ASP A 128 1.90 -12.33 -16.32
N PHE A 129 1.78 -12.23 -14.99
CA PHE A 129 2.35 -13.18 -14.05
C PHE A 129 1.74 -14.57 -14.20
N GLU A 130 0.41 -14.69 -14.32
CA GLU A 130 -0.29 -15.96 -14.58
C GLU A 130 0.17 -16.63 -15.89
N HIS A 131 0.48 -15.83 -16.90
CA HIS A 131 1.03 -16.33 -18.17
C HIS A 131 2.54 -16.61 -18.13
N GLY A 132 3.20 -16.42 -16.98
CA GLY A 132 4.64 -16.64 -16.81
C GLY A 132 5.52 -15.61 -17.51
N VAL A 133 4.98 -14.44 -17.86
CA VAL A 133 5.68 -13.36 -18.56
C VAL A 133 5.58 -12.00 -17.83
N PRO A 134 5.79 -11.93 -16.51
CA PRO A 134 5.68 -10.66 -15.79
C PRO A 134 6.72 -9.66 -16.32
N GLY A 135 6.24 -8.44 -16.58
CA GLY A 135 7.07 -7.31 -16.97
C GLY A 135 7.98 -6.84 -15.83
N LYS A 136 9.11 -6.23 -16.20
CA LYS A 136 10.02 -5.61 -15.23
C LYS A 136 9.48 -4.33 -14.63
N GLN A 137 8.63 -3.62 -15.38
CA GLN A 137 8.08 -2.34 -14.97
C GLN A 137 6.71 -2.13 -15.59
N TYR A 138 5.75 -1.68 -14.78
CA TYR A 138 4.43 -1.24 -15.22
C TYR A 138 4.24 0.21 -14.80
N CYS A 139 3.92 1.07 -15.76
CA CYS A 139 3.73 2.50 -15.54
C CYS A 139 2.29 2.89 -15.83
N GLN A 140 1.66 3.57 -14.87
CA GLN A 140 0.36 4.17 -15.08
C GLN A 140 0.41 5.11 -16.30
N PRO A 141 -0.42 4.88 -17.34
CA PRO A 141 -0.40 5.71 -18.54
C PRO A 141 -1.12 7.05 -18.32
N ASP A 142 -2.23 7.01 -17.58
CA ASP A 142 -3.14 8.13 -17.37
C ASP A 142 -3.64 8.19 -15.93
N PRO A 143 -4.03 9.37 -15.41
CA PRO A 143 -4.69 9.49 -14.10
C PRO A 143 -5.88 8.54 -13.96
N VAL A 144 -5.89 7.72 -12.91
CA VAL A 144 -6.97 6.78 -12.59
C VAL A 144 -8.31 7.49 -12.36
N ASP A 145 -9.39 6.96 -12.91
CA ASP A 145 -10.73 7.34 -12.50
C ASP A 145 -11.10 6.64 -11.18
N LEU A 146 -11.19 7.40 -10.08
CA LEU A 146 -11.44 6.84 -8.75
C LEU A 146 -12.79 6.13 -8.63
N ARG A 147 -13.71 6.32 -9.58
CA ARG A 147 -14.97 5.56 -9.63
C ARG A 147 -14.76 4.06 -9.85
N HIS A 148 -13.60 3.68 -10.38
CA HIS A 148 -13.22 2.28 -10.59
C HIS A 148 -12.38 1.71 -9.44
N THR A 149 -11.99 2.52 -8.46
CA THR A 149 -11.29 2.02 -7.26
C THR A 149 -12.27 1.21 -6.40
N PRO A 150 -11.97 -0.07 -6.11
CA PRO A 150 -12.84 -0.92 -5.31
C PRO A 150 -12.80 -0.54 -3.82
N THR A 151 -13.78 -1.03 -3.06
CA THR A 151 -13.74 -0.99 -1.60
C THR A 151 -12.50 -1.76 -1.10
N PRO A 152 -11.61 -1.14 -0.29
CA PRO A 152 -10.43 -1.82 0.24
C PRO A 152 -10.79 -3.05 1.08
N ARG A 153 -9.93 -4.06 1.04
CA ARG A 153 -10.06 -5.29 1.85
C ARG A 153 -9.69 -5.04 3.32
N PHE A 154 -10.53 -4.29 4.03
CA PHE A 154 -10.37 -3.99 5.46
C PHE A 154 -10.34 -5.24 6.33
N ASP A 155 -10.97 -6.33 5.89
CA ASP A 155 -10.97 -7.64 6.54
C ASP A 155 -9.57 -8.28 6.62
N LEU A 156 -8.63 -7.87 5.75
CA LEU A 156 -7.24 -8.33 5.78
C LEU A 156 -6.37 -7.51 6.75
N LEU A 157 -6.90 -6.44 7.33
CA LEU A 157 -6.18 -5.56 8.23
C LEU A 157 -6.51 -5.89 9.69
N LYS A 158 -5.48 -5.92 10.54
CA LYS A 158 -5.63 -6.07 12.00
C LYS A 158 -6.01 -4.74 12.66
N LEU A 159 -7.16 -4.21 12.28
CA LEU A 159 -7.63 -2.87 12.60
C LEU A 159 -7.63 -2.53 14.11
N SER A 160 -7.81 -3.53 14.98
CA SER A 160 -7.72 -3.34 16.44
C SER A 160 -6.35 -2.84 16.90
N ALA A 161 -5.27 -3.06 16.15
CA ALA A 161 -3.92 -2.60 16.48
C ALA A 161 -3.67 -1.12 16.10
N TYR A 162 -4.62 -0.46 15.45
CA TYR A 162 -4.52 0.92 14.97
C TYR A 162 -5.44 1.86 15.74
N THR A 163 -5.07 3.13 15.88
CA THR A 163 -5.92 4.14 16.54
C THR A 163 -7.08 4.57 15.66
N THR A 164 -6.87 4.58 14.35
CA THR A 164 -7.85 5.05 13.35
C THR A 164 -7.91 4.07 12.19
N ALA A 165 -9.05 4.03 11.49
CA ALA A 165 -9.08 3.55 10.11
C ALA A 165 -8.69 4.69 9.17
N SER A 166 -8.33 4.37 7.94
CA SER A 166 -8.07 5.36 6.91
C SER A 166 -9.06 5.20 5.76
N LEU A 167 -9.59 6.31 5.27
CA LEU A 167 -10.35 6.42 4.04
C LEU A 167 -9.64 7.39 3.10
N GLN A 168 -9.91 7.28 1.80
CA GLN A 168 -9.39 8.23 0.83
C GLN A 168 -10.53 8.69 -0.07
N PHE A 169 -10.96 9.93 0.14
CA PHE A 169 -12.03 10.53 -0.67
C PHE A 169 -11.54 11.00 -2.03
N SER A 170 -10.34 11.56 -2.09
CA SER A 170 -9.81 12.19 -3.29
C SER A 170 -8.32 11.91 -3.52
N ARG A 171 -7.89 12.12 -4.76
CA ARG A 171 -6.47 12.14 -5.17
C ARG A 171 -6.21 13.33 -6.08
N GLY A 172 -5.04 13.95 -5.93
CA GLY A 172 -4.60 15.09 -6.73
C GLY A 172 -4.83 16.44 -6.06
N CYS A 173 -3.98 17.42 -6.38
CA CYS A 173 -3.97 18.73 -5.73
C CYS A 173 -3.59 19.84 -6.74
N PRO A 174 -4.37 20.95 -6.85
CA PRO A 174 -4.11 21.99 -7.85
C PRO A 174 -2.98 22.96 -7.45
N TYR A 175 -2.53 22.89 -6.20
CA TYR A 175 -1.52 23.79 -5.65
C TYR A 175 -0.09 23.41 -6.09
N LEU A 176 0.84 24.36 -5.93
CA LEU A 176 2.22 24.31 -6.39
C LEU A 176 3.21 24.49 -5.23
N CYS A 177 2.94 23.85 -4.11
CA CYS A 177 3.85 23.88 -2.96
C CYS A 177 5.16 23.19 -3.32
N GLU A 178 6.29 23.89 -3.23
CA GLU A 178 7.62 23.40 -3.63
C GLU A 178 8.08 22.15 -2.86
N PHE A 179 7.54 21.95 -1.66
CA PHE A 179 7.88 20.85 -0.76
C PHE A 179 6.98 19.61 -0.92
N CYS A 180 5.94 19.68 -1.76
CA CYS A 180 4.86 18.68 -1.79
C CYS A 180 4.98 17.77 -3.02
N ASP A 181 4.94 16.46 -2.78
CA ASP A 181 4.97 15.42 -3.80
C ASP A 181 3.59 15.03 -4.34
N ILE A 182 2.49 15.46 -3.70
CA ILE A 182 1.12 15.11 -4.07
C ILE A 182 0.78 15.45 -5.53
N PRO A 183 1.08 16.66 -6.06
CA PRO A 183 0.78 16.96 -7.45
C PRO A 183 1.61 16.13 -8.44
N VAL A 184 2.77 15.63 -8.02
CA VAL A 184 3.65 14.75 -8.82
C VAL A 184 3.09 13.33 -8.83
N LEU A 185 2.70 12.81 -7.67
CA LEU A 185 2.15 11.45 -7.51
C LEU A 185 0.76 11.29 -8.11
N PHE A 186 -0.15 12.23 -7.82
CA PHE A 186 -1.58 12.08 -8.11
C PHE A 186 -2.10 13.09 -9.13
N GLY A 187 -1.21 13.90 -9.71
CA GLY A 187 -1.57 14.93 -10.66
C GLY A 187 -2.24 16.15 -10.03
N ARG A 188 -2.49 17.14 -10.89
CA ARG A 188 -2.94 18.48 -10.47
C ARG A 188 -4.44 18.65 -10.40
N LYS A 189 -5.20 17.70 -10.94
CA LYS A 189 -6.66 17.75 -10.97
C LYS A 189 -7.19 16.87 -9.85
N PRO A 190 -7.85 17.43 -8.83
CA PRO A 190 -8.56 16.64 -7.83
C PRO A 190 -9.57 15.72 -8.51
N ARG A 191 -9.50 14.44 -8.15
CA ARG A 191 -10.43 13.39 -8.54
C ARG A 191 -11.04 12.85 -7.27
N THR A 192 -12.33 12.53 -7.27
CA THR A 192 -13.05 12.09 -6.07
C THR A 192 -13.72 10.75 -6.31
N LYS A 193 -13.80 9.93 -5.26
CA LYS A 193 -14.75 8.83 -5.20
C LYS A 193 -16.19 9.35 -5.16
N THR A 194 -17.13 8.50 -5.53
CA THR A 194 -18.55 8.78 -5.37
C THR A 194 -18.98 8.66 -3.90
N LEU A 195 -20.09 9.30 -3.53
CA LEU A 195 -20.68 9.14 -2.20
C LEU A 195 -21.05 7.67 -1.91
N ALA A 196 -21.48 6.92 -2.92
CA ALA A 196 -21.79 5.50 -2.79
C ALA A 196 -20.54 4.67 -2.42
N GLN A 197 -19.38 4.97 -3.01
CA GLN A 197 -18.12 4.30 -2.64
C GLN A 197 -17.74 4.60 -1.19
N ILE A 198 -17.83 5.87 -0.77
CA ILE A 198 -17.54 6.26 0.63
C ILE A 198 -18.51 5.59 1.60
N HIS A 199 -19.80 5.54 1.26
CA HIS A 199 -20.79 4.82 2.04
C HIS A 199 -20.42 3.34 2.19
N ASN A 200 -20.08 2.66 1.09
CA ASN A 200 -19.70 1.25 1.12
C ASN A 200 -18.43 0.99 1.94
N GLU A 201 -17.43 1.88 1.85
CA GLU A 201 -16.21 1.79 2.67
C GLU A 201 -16.50 1.97 4.16
N LEU A 202 -17.39 2.90 4.53
CA LEU A 202 -17.82 3.08 5.91
C LEU A 202 -18.64 1.89 6.43
N GLU A 203 -19.55 1.33 5.63
CA GLU A 203 -20.29 0.12 5.99
C GLU A 203 -19.37 -1.09 6.15
N ALA A 204 -18.31 -1.21 5.33
CA ALA A 204 -17.30 -2.26 5.49
C ALA A 204 -16.47 -2.12 6.77
N LEU A 205 -16.28 -0.89 7.28
CA LEU A 205 -15.58 -0.64 8.55
C LEU A 205 -16.47 -0.84 9.78
N ARG A 206 -17.79 -0.64 9.69
CA ARG A 206 -18.72 -0.82 10.83
C ARG A 206 -18.54 -2.10 11.64
N PRO A 207 -18.47 -3.32 11.04
CA PRO A 207 -18.33 -4.55 11.82
C PRO A 207 -16.98 -4.69 12.53
N THR A 208 -15.98 -3.87 12.19
CA THR A 208 -14.62 -3.94 12.76
C THR A 208 -14.52 -3.30 14.15
N GLY A 209 -15.53 -2.52 14.56
CA GLY A 209 -15.56 -1.81 15.84
C GLY A 209 -14.69 -0.55 15.91
N ILE A 210 -14.09 -0.12 14.80
CA ILE A 210 -13.45 1.20 14.72
C ILE A 210 -14.50 2.30 14.62
N HIS A 211 -14.29 3.38 15.38
CA HIS A 211 -15.15 4.56 15.40
C HIS A 211 -14.49 5.83 14.85
N ASP A 212 -13.17 5.82 14.71
CA ASP A 212 -12.38 6.97 14.24
C ASP A 212 -11.80 6.71 12.84
N VAL A 213 -12.08 7.63 11.92
CA VAL A 213 -11.60 7.58 10.54
C VAL A 213 -10.76 8.81 10.24
N PHE A 214 -9.59 8.58 9.65
CA PHE A 214 -8.72 9.60 9.06
C PHE A 214 -8.88 9.63 7.53
N PHE A 215 -9.04 10.81 6.94
CA PHE A 215 -9.22 11.02 5.49
C PHE A 215 -7.93 11.53 4.83
#